data_AF-A0A8T7JKS1-F1
#
_entry.id   AF-A0A8T7JKS1-F1
#
_cell.length_a   1.000
_cell.length_b   1.000
_cell.length_c   1.000
_cell.angle_alpha   90.00
_cell.angle_beta   90.00
_cell.angle_gamma   90.00
#
_symmetry.space_group_name_H-M   'P 1'
#
loop_
_entity.id
_entity.type
_entity.pdbx_description
1 polymer ?
#
loop_
_entity_poly.entity_id
_entity_poly.type
_entity_poly.pdbx_seq_one_letter_code
_entity_poly.pdbx_strand_id
1 'polypeptide(L)'
;MKAPDKYPFFNLVTDQCQAEAALAALTCFGNDIEKLHLKPQATQLKKDFLHSNKGFCLAKGVNTLISNYVESFGELSDQLTIFISKSIHH
;
A
#
# COMPACT_ATOMS: atom_id res chain seq x y z
N MET A 1 -3.32 6.34 -18.01
CA MET A 1 -2.70 5.17 -17.36
C MET A 1 -1.19 5.39 -17.27
N LYS A 2 -0.64 5.69 -16.09
CA LYS A 2 0.81 5.78 -15.77
C LYS A 2 1.00 5.04 -14.45
N ALA A 3 2.03 4.26 -14.14
CA ALA A 3 3.05 3.53 -14.88
C ALA A 3 3.55 2.52 -13.83
N PRO A 4 3.54 1.20 -14.07
CA PRO A 4 3.89 0.22 -13.05
C PRO A 4 5.39 0.16 -12.67
N ASP A 5 6.23 1.06 -13.18
CA ASP A 5 7.70 0.97 -13.15
C ASP A 5 8.39 2.28 -12.72
N LYS A 6 7.69 3.17 -12.01
CA LYS A 6 8.28 4.47 -11.65
C LYS A 6 9.33 4.37 -10.53
N TYR A 7 9.26 3.32 -9.70
CA TYR A 7 10.22 3.03 -8.64
C TYR A 7 10.57 1.53 -8.61
N PRO A 8 11.44 1.05 -9.52
CA PRO A 8 11.76 -0.38 -9.65
C PRO A 8 12.45 -0.97 -8.41
N PHE A 9 12.99 -0.12 -7.52
CA PHE A 9 13.63 -0.52 -6.27
C PHE A 9 12.75 -0.33 -5.04
N PHE A 10 11.57 0.29 -5.18
CA PHE A 10 10.64 0.46 -4.07
C PHE A 10 9.76 -0.78 -3.95
N ASN A 11 10.28 -1.80 -3.26
CA ASN A 11 9.55 -2.98 -2.87
C ASN A 11 9.45 -3.01 -1.35
N LEU A 12 8.41 -2.39 -0.82
CA LEU A 12 8.13 -2.38 0.60
C LEU A 12 7.56 -3.73 1.04
N VAL A 13 6.63 -4.28 0.26
CA VAL A 13 6.09 -5.63 0.44
C VAL A 13 6.54 -6.54 -0.69
N THR A 14 6.95 -7.76 -0.36
CA THR A 14 7.52 -8.71 -1.34
C THR A 14 6.63 -9.92 -1.59
N ASP A 15 5.86 -10.34 -0.59
CA ASP A 15 4.89 -11.41 -0.69
C ASP A 15 3.45 -10.93 -0.45
N GLN A 16 2.51 -11.84 -0.66
CA GLN A 16 1.09 -11.54 -0.57
C GLN A 16 0.62 -11.33 0.87
N CYS A 17 1.17 -12.04 1.85
CA CYS A 17 0.80 -11.88 3.26
C CYS A 17 1.25 -10.50 3.78
N GLN A 18 2.47 -10.08 3.44
CA GLN A 18 2.95 -8.72 3.72
C GLN A 18 2.07 -7.67 3.05
N ALA A 19 1.66 -7.90 1.80
CA ALA A 19 0.78 -6.99 1.08
C ALA A 19 -0.61 -6.88 1.72
N GLU A 20 -1.20 -7.99 2.17
CA GLU A 20 -2.48 -8.01 2.88
C GLU A 20 -2.38 -7.28 4.23
N ALA A 21 -1.32 -7.52 5.00
CA ALA A 21 -1.07 -6.83 6.27
C ALA A 21 -0.87 -5.33 6.09
N ALA A 22 -0.05 -4.92 5.12
CA ALA A 22 0.15 -3.52 4.78
C ALA A 22 -1.15 -2.86 4.28
N LEU A 23 -1.94 -3.55 3.45
CA LEU A 23 -3.23 -3.05 3.00
C LEU A 23 -4.22 -2.84 4.17
N ALA A 24 -4.27 -3.79 5.10
CA ALA A 24 -5.08 -3.65 6.32
C ALA A 24 -4.62 -2.42 7.14
N ALA A 25 -3.31 -2.22 7.26
CA ALA A 25 -2.74 -1.08 7.95
C ALA A 25 -3.18 0.25 7.32
N LEU A 26 -3.06 0.35 5.99
CA LEU A 26 -3.42 1.53 5.20
C LEU A 26 -4.94 1.85 5.26
N THR A 27 -5.78 0.86 5.55
CA THR A 27 -7.22 1.09 5.73
C THR A 27 -7.62 1.52 7.14
N CYS A 28 -6.83 1.17 8.15
CA CYS A 28 -7.18 1.30 9.56
C CYS A 28 -6.41 2.40 10.29
N PHE A 29 -5.14 2.62 9.93
CA PHE A 29 -4.23 3.54 10.60
C PHE A 29 -3.91 4.75 9.72
N GLY A 30 -3.28 5.74 10.33
CA GLY A 30 -2.83 6.97 9.68
C GLY A 30 -3.47 8.24 10.25
N ASN A 31 -2.81 9.35 9.98
CA ASN A 31 -3.27 10.70 10.26
C ASN A 31 -4.45 11.09 9.34
N ASP A 32 -5.00 12.28 9.52
CA ASP A 32 -6.18 12.71 8.75
C ASP A 32 -5.92 12.83 7.24
N ILE A 33 -4.71 13.21 6.84
CA ILE A 33 -4.30 13.30 5.44
C ILE A 33 -4.22 11.90 4.81
N GLU A 34 -3.58 10.96 5.51
CA GLU A 34 -3.47 9.56 5.11
C GLU A 34 -4.84 8.91 5.03
N LYS A 35 -5.72 9.14 6.00
CA LYS A 35 -7.10 8.65 5.95
C LYS A 35 -7.90 9.24 4.80
N LEU A 36 -7.64 10.50 4.42
CA LEU A 36 -8.32 11.13 3.30
C LEU A 36 -7.85 10.57 1.95
N HIS A 37 -6.54 10.28 1.81
CA HIS A 37 -5.94 9.92 0.52
C HIS A 37 -5.64 8.42 0.35
N LEU A 38 -5.07 7.76 1.37
CA LEU A 38 -4.71 6.33 1.32
C LEU A 38 -5.91 5.42 1.55
N LYS A 39 -6.77 5.72 2.53
CA LYS A 39 -7.92 4.85 2.85
C LYS A 39 -8.86 4.57 1.67
N PRO A 40 -9.31 5.56 0.87
CA PRO A 40 -10.16 5.26 -0.28
C PRO A 40 -9.42 4.44 -1.34
N GLN A 41 -8.13 4.75 -1.60
CA GLN A 41 -7.32 4.01 -2.57
C GLN A 41 -7.06 2.57 -2.12
N ALA A 42 -6.76 2.36 -0.84
CA ALA A 42 -6.55 1.03 -0.25
C ALA A 42 -7.84 0.21 -0.25
N THR A 43 -8.98 0.86 0.01
CA THR A 43 -10.30 0.21 -0.07
C THR A 43 -10.63 -0.20 -1.49
N GLN A 44 -10.33 0.65 -2.48
CA GLN A 44 -10.52 0.31 -3.89
C GLN A 44 -9.61 -0.85 -4.29
N LEU A 45 -8.33 -0.80 -3.93
CA LEU A 45 -7.36 -1.86 -4.18
C LEU A 45 -7.80 -3.21 -3.58
N LYS A 46 -8.36 -3.19 -2.35
CA LYS A 46 -8.95 -4.38 -1.73
C LYS A 46 -10.11 -4.96 -2.54
N LYS A 47 -11.03 -4.10 -3.02
CA LYS A 47 -12.15 -4.54 -3.87
C LYS A 47 -11.66 -5.12 -5.19
N ASP A 48 -10.70 -4.46 -5.83
CA ASP A 48 -10.12 -4.89 -7.09
C ASP A 48 -9.45 -6.26 -6.94
N PHE A 49 -8.72 -6.47 -5.84
CA PHE A 49 -8.14 -7.76 -5.52
C PHE A 49 -9.20 -8.86 -5.33
N LEU A 50 -10.23 -8.61 -4.52
CA LEU A 50 -11.32 -9.56 -4.26
C LEU A 50 -12.15 -9.91 -5.50
N HIS A 51 -12.29 -8.96 -6.43
CA HIS A 51 -13.02 -9.17 -7.69
C HIS A 51 -12.13 -9.67 -8.84
N SER A 52 -10.81 -9.70 -8.66
CA SER A 52 -9.89 -10.18 -9.69
C SER A 52 -9.82 -11.70 -9.72
N ASN A 53 -9.96 -12.30 -10.91
CA ASN A 53 -9.68 -13.72 -11.11
C ASN A 53 -8.18 -13.94 -11.33
N LYS A 54 -7.47 -14.39 -10.29
CA LYS A 54 -6.11 -14.99 -10.27
C LYS A 54 -4.93 -14.22 -10.92
N GLY A 55 -5.14 -13.04 -11.52
CA GLY A 55 -4.10 -12.27 -12.21
C GLY A 55 -3.59 -11.02 -11.50
N PHE A 56 -4.13 -10.69 -10.32
CA PHE A 56 -3.81 -9.45 -9.63
C PHE A 56 -2.67 -9.64 -8.62
N CYS A 57 -1.54 -8.95 -8.83
CA CYS A 57 -0.43 -8.95 -7.89
C CYS A 57 -0.67 -7.87 -6.81
N LEU A 58 -1.17 -8.29 -5.66
CA LEU A 58 -1.50 -7.37 -4.56
C LEU A 58 -0.27 -6.61 -4.06
N ALA A 59 0.88 -7.26 -3.95
CA ALA A 59 2.14 -6.63 -3.54
C ALA A 59 2.51 -5.45 -4.45
N LYS A 60 2.38 -5.62 -5.77
CA LYS A 60 2.61 -4.55 -6.74
C LYS A 60 1.63 -3.39 -6.57
N GLY A 61 0.35 -3.69 -6.33
CA GLY A 61 -0.67 -2.68 -6.06
C GLY A 61 -0.38 -1.87 -4.80
N VAL A 62 -0.01 -2.54 -3.71
CA VAL A 62 0.33 -1.89 -2.43
C VAL A 62 1.60 -1.04 -2.56
N ASN A 63 2.68 -1.57 -3.15
CA ASN A 63 3.91 -0.81 -3.38
C ASN A 63 3.67 0.43 -4.24
N THR A 64 2.83 0.32 -5.28
CA THR A 64 2.44 1.45 -6.14
C THR A 64 1.68 2.51 -5.35
N LEU A 65 0.72 2.09 -4.53
CA LEU A 65 -0.11 2.99 -3.72
C LEU A 65 0.75 3.76 -2.70
N ILE A 66 1.66 3.08 -2.01
CA ILE A 66 2.58 3.72 -1.06
C ILE A 66 3.55 4.65 -1.79
N SER A 67 4.13 4.22 -2.91
CA SER A 67 5.03 5.07 -3.70
C SER A 67 4.36 6.36 -4.17
N ASN A 68 3.12 6.26 -4.66
CA ASN A 68 2.36 7.42 -5.14
C ASN A 68 2.04 8.39 -4.01
N TYR A 69 1.75 7.87 -2.81
CA TYR A 69 1.53 8.71 -1.64
C TYR A 69 2.80 9.43 -1.23
N VAL A 70 3.92 8.69 -1.14
CA VAL A 70 5.22 9.25 -0.76
C VAL A 70 5.66 10.35 -1.74
N GLU A 71 5.45 10.13 -3.04
CA GLU A 71 5.74 11.14 -4.06
C GLU A 71 4.89 12.41 -3.90
N SER A 72 3.63 12.27 -3.48
CA SER A 72 2.68 13.40 -3.42
C SER A 72 2.71 14.15 -2.09
N PHE A 73 3.04 13.48 -0.99
CA PHE A 73 2.88 13.99 0.38
C PHE A 73 4.16 13.91 1.23
N GLY A 74 5.23 13.28 0.72
CA GLY A 74 6.48 13.11 1.45
C GLY A 74 6.53 11.79 2.21
N GLU A 75 6.69 11.82 3.53
CA GLU A 75 6.82 10.61 4.33
C GLU A 75 5.47 10.08 4.86
N LEU A 76 5.41 8.78 5.13
CA LEU A 76 4.32 8.18 5.91
C LEU A 76 4.44 8.59 7.37
N SER A 77 3.32 8.71 8.06
CA SER A 77 3.32 8.96 9.50
C SER A 77 4.04 7.84 10.25
N ASP A 78 4.64 8.19 11.40
CA ASP A 78 5.33 7.23 12.27
C ASP A 78 4.46 6.01 12.59
N GLN A 79 3.15 6.21 12.78
CA GLN A 79 2.22 5.13 13.07
C GLN A 79 2.13 4.11 11.92
N LEU A 80 2.01 4.59 10.68
CA LEU A 80 1.97 3.73 9.49
C LEU A 80 3.33 3.10 9.22
N THR A 81 4.41 3.88 9.35
CA THR A 81 5.79 3.41 9.18
C THR A 81 6.14 2.29 10.16
N ILE A 82 5.81 2.45 11.44
CA ILE A 82 6.04 1.43 12.48
C ILE A 82 5.23 0.17 12.19
N PHE A 83 3.95 0.32 11.82
CA PHE A 83 3.11 -0.84 11.56
C PHE A 83 3.60 -1.63 10.35
N ILE A 84 3.87 -0.95 9.26
CA ILE A 84 4.31 -1.59 8.01
C ILE A 84 5.69 -2.23 8.21
N SER A 85 6.64 -1.54 8.85
CA SER A 85 7.99 -2.11 9.11
C SER A 85 7.95 -3.36 10.00
N LYS A 86 7.04 -3.43 10.97
CA LYS A 86 6.81 -4.64 11.78
C LYS A 86 6.11 -5.76 11.03
N SER A 87 5.27 -5.41 10.06
CA SER A 87 4.51 -6.36 9.25
C SER A 87 5.35 -7.01 8.15
N ILE A 88 6.46 -6.39 7.77
CA ILE A 88 7.39 -6.89 6.73
C ILE A 88 8.53 -7.74 7.32
N HIS A 89 8.87 -7.56 8.60
CA HIS A 89 9.98 -8.29 9.24
C HIS A 89 9.61 -9.68 9.79
N HIS A 90 8.39 -10.15 9.56
CA HIS A 90 7.83 -11.34 10.20
C HIS A 90 7.36 -12.36 9.17
#